data_AF-A0AAV4VZ63-F1
#
_entry.id   AF-A0AAV4VZ63-F1
#
_cell.length_a   1.000
_cell.length_b   1.000
_cell.length_c   1.000
_cell.angle_alpha   90.00
_cell.angle_beta   90.00
_cell.angle_gamma   90.00
#
_symmetry.space_group_name_H-M   'P 1'
#
loop_
_entity.id
_entity.type
_entity.pdbx_description
1 polymer ?
#
loop_
_entity_poly.entity_id
_entity_poly.type
_entity_poly.pdbx_seq_one_letter_code
_entity_poly.pdbx_strand_id
1 'polypeptide(L)' 'PPRWLLEPRDTSAIAGRSARIDCQADGVPQPHVRWKMSTSFTVVVLRKTNPSKMF' A
#
# COMPACT_ATOMS: atom_id res chain seq x y z
N PRO A 1 8.54 -14.73 19.04
CA PRO A 1 7.40 -14.46 18.13
C PRO A 1 7.77 -13.30 17.19
N PRO A 2 7.23 -13.22 15.96
CA PRO A 2 7.46 -12.07 15.08
C PRO A 2 6.89 -10.79 15.67
N ARG A 3 7.60 -9.67 15.52
CA ARG A 3 7.18 -8.33 15.93
C ARG A 3 7.38 -7.35 14.78
N TRP A 4 6.45 -6.40 14.63
CA TRP A 4 6.60 -5.33 13.66
C TRP A 4 7.69 -4.36 14.12
N LEU A 5 8.62 -4.07 13.20
CA LEU A 5 9.52 -2.92 13.31
C LEU A 5 8.97 -1.76 12.47
N LEU A 6 8.39 -2.09 11.32
CA LEU A 6 7.66 -1.19 10.45
C LEU A 6 6.39 -1.86 9.98
N GLU A 7 5.26 -1.46 10.55
CA GLU A 7 3.95 -1.93 10.12
C GLU A 7 3.53 -1.23 8.82
N PRO A 8 3.01 -1.98 7.83
CA PRO A 8 2.52 -1.39 6.60
C PRO A 8 1.31 -0.48 6.85
N ARG A 9 1.17 0.53 6.01
CA ARG A 9 0.06 1.51 6.08
C ARG A 9 -0.75 1.51 4.80
N ASP A 10 -2.03 1.82 4.94
CA ASP A 10 -2.91 2.02 3.80
C ASP A 10 -2.35 3.09 2.87
N THR A 11 -2.21 2.74 1.59
CA THR A 11 -1.61 3.59 0.57
C THR A 11 -2.59 3.77 -0.57
N SER A 12 -2.91 5.03 -0.91
CA SER A 12 -3.66 5.34 -2.11
C SER A 12 -2.71 5.43 -3.31
N ALA A 13 -3.10 4.80 -4.41
CA ALA A 13 -2.29 4.75 -5.63
C ALA A 13 -3.06 5.31 -6.82
N ILE A 14 -2.33 5.87 -7.79
CA ILE A 14 -2.89 6.35 -9.05
C ILE A 14 -2.72 5.23 -10.08
N ALA A 15 -3.80 4.92 -10.80
CA ALA A 15 -3.76 3.94 -11.89
C ALA A 15 -2.64 4.28 -12.90
N GLY A 16 -1.84 3.27 -13.26
CA GLY A 16 -0.70 3.44 -14.16
C GLY A 16 0.57 3.99 -13.49
N ARG A 17 0.58 4.24 -12.18
CA ARG A 17 1.80 4.57 -11.41
C ARG A 17 2.17 3.46 -10.44
N SER A 18 3.47 3.33 -10.16
CA SER A 18 3.98 2.41 -9.15
C SER A 18 3.56 2.86 -7.75
N ALA A 19 3.14 1.91 -6.91
CA ALA A 19 2.91 2.09 -5.49
C ALA A 19 3.96 1.32 -4.70
N ARG A 20 4.36 1.85 -3.55
CA ARG A 20 5.30 1.21 -2.62
C ARG A 20 4.65 1.09 -1.27
N ILE A 21 4.69 -0.11 -0.70
CA ILE A 21 4.22 -0.40 0.65
C ILE A 21 5.42 -0.99 1.38
N ASP A 22 5.93 -0.28 2.37
CA ASP A 22 7.07 -0.74 3.16
C ASP A 22 6.59 -1.55 4.37
N CYS A 23 7.32 -2.61 4.72
CA CYS A 23 7.10 -3.36 5.95
C CYS A 23 8.41 -4.01 6.44
N GLN A 24 8.52 -4.20 7.75
CA GLN A 24 9.65 -4.87 8.37
C GLN A 24 9.22 -5.58 9.65
N ALA A 25 9.69 -6.81 9.83
CA ALA A 25 9.46 -7.61 11.02
C ALA A 25 10.77 -8.21 11.52
N ASP A 26 10.82 -8.46 12.82
CA ASP A 26 11.94 -9.11 13.52
C ASP A 26 11.43 -10.23 14.43
N GLY A 27 12.29 -11.16 14.79
CA GLY A 27 11.95 -12.32 15.62
C GLY A 27 13.01 -13.41 15.56
N VAL A 28 12.92 -14.35 16.50
CA VAL A 28 13.75 -15.55 16.54
C VAL A 28 12.85 -16.78 16.42
N PRO A 29 13.01 -17.62 15.37
CA PRO A 29 13.89 -17.42 14.20
C PRO A 29 13.46 -16.23 13.33
N GLN A 30 14.34 -15.77 12.44
CA GLN A 30 14.10 -14.66 11.54
C GLN A 30 12.78 -14.86 10.76
N PRO A 31 11.86 -13.89 10.76
CA PRO A 31 10.56 -14.05 10.10
C PRO A 31 10.68 -13.96 8.57
N HIS A 32 9.83 -14.72 7.86
CA HIS A 32 9.62 -14.57 6.42
C HIS A 32 8.47 -13.61 6.15
N VAL A 33 8.75 -12.52 5.45
CA VAL A 33 7.75 -11.51 5.09
C VAL A 33 7.20 -11.79 3.69
N ARG A 34 5.88 -11.77 3.52
CA ARG A 34 5.20 -12.01 2.23
C ARG A 34 4.00 -11.08 2.08
N TRP A 35 3.77 -10.62 0.85
CA TRP A 35 2.57 -9.87 0.49
C TRP A 35 1.45 -10.80 0.05
N LYS A 36 0.22 -10.47 0.45
CA LYS A 36 -1.00 -11.13 -0.03
C LYS A 36 -1.91 -10.09 -0.64
N MET A 37 -2.37 -10.34 -1.86
CA MET A 37 -3.41 -9.55 -2.49
C MET A 37 -4.78 -10.17 -2.17
N SER A 38 -5.72 -9.35 -1.71
CA SER A 38 -7.12 -9.77 -1.61
C SER A 38 -7.70 -9.87 -3.01
N THR A 39 -8.49 -10.90 -3.29
CA THR A 39 -9.22 -11.09 -4.55
C THR A 39 -10.26 -9.99 -4.78
N SER A 40 -10.65 -9.28 -3.71
CA SER A 40 -11.56 -8.14 -3.77
C SER A 40 -10.77 -6.85 -3.59
N PHE A 41 -10.70 -6.05 -4.66
CA PHE A 41 -10.16 -4.70 -4.63
C PHE A 41 -11.26 -3.72 -5.03
N THR A 42 -11.64 -2.82 -4.12
CA THR A 42 -12.52 -1.71 -4.45
C THR A 42 -11.65 -0.59 -5.01
N VAL A 43 -11.63 -0.42 -6.34
CA VAL A 43 -10.99 0.76 -6.95
C VAL A 43 -11.88 1.97 -6.67
N VAL A 44 -11.54 2.72 -5.62
CA VAL A 44 -12.10 4.06 -5.45
C VAL A 44 -11.38 4.96 -6.45
N VAL A 45 -12.01 5.20 -7.61
CA VAL A 45 -11.49 6.14 -8.60
C VAL A 45 -11.64 7.54 -8.03
N LEU A 46 -10.60 8.03 -7.35
CA LEU A 46 -10.49 9.43 -6.96
C LEU A 46 -10.29 10.25 -8.25
N ARG A 47 -11.38 10.83 -8.78
CA ARG A 47 -11.31 11.81 -9.87
C ARG A 47 -10.47 12.99 -9.38
N LYS A 48 -9.23 13.12 -9.86
CA LYS A 48 -8.49 14.38 -9.75
C LYS A 48 -9.17 15.39 -10.69
N THR A 49 -10.17 16.12 -10.20
CA THR A 49 -10.64 17.33 -10.88
C THR A 49 -9.51 18.35 -10.78
N ASN A 50 -8.89 18.69 -11.91
CA ASN A 50 -7.90 19.75 -11.97
C ASN A 50 -8.65 21.10 -12.04
N PRO A 51 -8.61 21.96 -11.00
CA PRO A 51 -9.32 23.24 -11.00
C PRO A 51 -8.80 24.25 -12.04
N SER A 52 -7.65 23.97 -12.69
CA SER A 52 -7.05 24.87 -13.70
C SER A 52 -7.59 24.69 -15.13
N LYS A 53 -8.65 23.89 -15.34
CA LYS A 53 -9.31 23.71 -16.65
C LYS A 53 -10.72 24.34 -16.70
N MET A 54 -10.98 25.34 -15.84
CA MET A 54 -12.25 26.08 -15.74
C MET A 54 -12.16 27.50 -16.34
N PHE A 55 -11.12 27.78 -17.15
CA PHE A 55 -11.05 28.91 -18.08
C PHE A 55 -10.65 28.39 -19.46
#